data_AF-A0A8T5U147-F1
#
_entry.id   AF-A0A8T5U147-F1
#
_cell.length_a   1.000
_cell.length_b   1.000
_cell.length_c   1.000
_cell.angle_alpha   90.00
_cell.angle_beta   90.00
_cell.angle_gamma   90.00
#
_symmetry.space_group_name_H-M   'P 1'
#
loop_
_entity.id
_entity.type
_entity.pdbx_description
1 polymer ?
#
loop_
_entity_poly.entity_id
_entity_poly.type
_entity_poly.pdbx_seq_one_letter_code
_entity_poly.pdbx_strand_id
1 'polypeptide(L)'
;MTTEILVKRLVKEVNLQNAVENVDFVIEAVPEIMNIKKEVFRKLGQYCPEHTIFATNTSTMGITEIGKASGRSEKVIGMHFFCTTRK
;
A
#
# COMPACT_ATOMS: atom_id res chain seq x y z
N MET A 1 -5.80 22.38 14.47
CA MET A 1 -5.62 21.94 13.07
C MET A 1 -7.01 21.69 12.50
N THR A 2 -7.48 22.49 11.55
CA THR A 2 -8.85 22.38 11.00
C THR A 2 -8.89 21.29 9.91
N THR A 3 -10.04 20.63 9.74
CA THR A 3 -10.24 19.55 8.75
C THR A 3 -9.90 20.00 7.31
N GLU A 4 -10.17 21.26 6.99
CA GLU A 4 -9.87 21.86 5.67
C GLU A 4 -8.38 21.83 5.32
N ILE A 5 -7.49 21.99 6.30
CA ILE A 5 -6.04 21.93 6.09
C ILE A 5 -5.59 20.49 5.80
N LEU A 6 -6.23 19.50 6.41
CA LEU A 6 -5.88 18.10 6.23
C LEU A 6 -6.23 17.59 4.83
N VAL A 7 -7.42 17.94 4.32
CA VAL A 7 -7.86 17.51 2.99
C VAL A 7 -6.94 18.07 1.89
N LYS A 8 -6.38 19.27 2.07
CA LYS A 8 -5.42 19.86 1.12
C LYS A 8 -4.12 19.07 0.97
N ARG A 9 -3.80 18.15 1.89
CA ARG A 9 -2.62 17.27 1.81
C ARG A 9 -2.89 16.01 0.99
N LEU A 10 -4.15 15.70 0.67
CA LEU A 10 -4.51 14.54 -0.11
C LEU A 10 -4.43 14.87 -1.60
N VAL A 11 -3.56 14.16 -2.30
CA VAL A 11 -3.43 14.24 -3.76
C VAL A 11 -3.97 12.95 -4.34
N LYS A 12 -4.85 13.06 -5.34
CA LYS A 12 -5.36 11.93 -6.10
C LYS A 12 -4.47 11.72 -7.32
N GLU A 13 -4.01 10.51 -7.51
CA GLU A 13 -3.30 10.06 -8.70
C GLU A 13 -3.88 8.70 -9.15
N VAL A 14 -3.95 8.49 -10.46
CA VAL A 14 -4.49 7.25 -11.07
C VAL A 14 -3.40 6.42 -11.73
N ASN A 15 -2.28 7.03 -12.09
CA ASN A 15 -1.10 6.33 -12.56
C ASN A 15 -0.24 5.90 -11.35
N LEU A 16 -0.14 4.58 -11.13
CA LEU A 16 0.58 4.05 -9.98
C LEU A 16 2.06 4.47 -9.94
N GLN A 17 2.75 4.54 -11.08
CA GLN A 17 4.17 4.88 -11.12
C GLN A 17 4.39 6.32 -10.62
N ASN A 18 3.61 7.27 -11.14
CA ASN A 18 3.66 8.66 -10.70
C ASN A 18 3.30 8.80 -9.21
N ALA A 19 2.35 7.99 -8.72
CA ALA A 19 1.90 8.06 -7.33
C ALA A 19 2.97 7.64 -6.31
N VAL A 20 3.96 6.83 -6.71
CA VAL A 20 4.88 6.16 -5.79
C VAL A 20 6.36 6.43 -6.06
N GLU A 21 6.69 7.30 -7.02
CA GLU A 21 8.07 7.60 -7.41
C GLU A 21 8.92 8.20 -6.27
N ASN A 22 8.28 8.88 -5.33
CA ASN A 22 8.94 9.56 -4.21
C ASN A 22 8.13 9.42 -2.91
N VAL A 23 7.96 8.18 -2.45
CA VAL A 23 7.21 7.88 -1.22
C VAL A 23 8.05 7.07 -0.25
N ASP A 24 7.90 7.36 1.04
CA ASP A 24 8.57 6.62 2.11
C ASP A 24 7.78 5.38 2.55
N PHE A 25 6.45 5.42 2.38
CA PHE A 25 5.54 4.42 2.91
C PHE A 25 4.29 4.26 2.04
N VAL A 26 3.89 3.01 1.77
CA VAL A 26 2.69 2.66 1.00
C VAL A 26 1.76 1.79 1.83
N ILE A 27 0.46 2.09 1.81
CA ILE A 27 -0.60 1.24 2.36
C ILE A 27 -1.44 0.71 1.21
N GLU A 28 -1.38 -0.60 0.98
CA GLU A 28 -2.21 -1.31 0.03
C GLU A 28 -3.56 -1.69 0.66
N ALA A 29 -4.65 -1.23 0.04
CA ALA A 29 -6.03 -1.53 0.42
C ALA A 29 -6.90 -1.84 -0.82
N VAL A 30 -6.36 -2.61 -1.77
CA VAL A 30 -7.08 -3.16 -2.91
C VAL A 30 -7.96 -4.36 -2.49
N PRO A 31 -8.88 -4.84 -3.34
CA PRO A 31 -9.72 -5.98 -3.01
C PRO A 31 -8.94 -7.21 -2.53
N GLU A 32 -9.59 -8.01 -1.69
CA GLU A 32 -9.01 -9.18 -1.02
C GLU A 32 -8.88 -10.37 -1.99
N ILE A 33 -8.06 -10.19 -3.04
CA ILE A 33 -7.78 -11.14 -4.12
C ILE A 33 -6.27 -11.24 -4.32
N MET A 34 -5.70 -12.43 -4.10
CA MET A 34 -4.25 -12.66 -4.04
C MET A 34 -3.53 -12.22 -5.31
N ASN A 35 -4.08 -12.52 -6.49
CA ASN A 35 -3.47 -12.15 -7.77
C ASN A 35 -3.36 -10.63 -7.93
N ILE A 36 -4.39 -9.88 -7.53
CA ILE A 36 -4.40 -8.42 -7.60
C ILE A 36 -3.34 -7.86 -6.65
N LYS A 37 -3.29 -8.34 -5.40
CA LYS A 37 -2.27 -7.90 -4.43
C LYS A 37 -0.86 -8.18 -4.92
N LYS A 38 -0.58 -9.39 -5.41
CA LYS A 38 0.74 -9.73 -5.98
C LYS A 38 1.12 -8.83 -7.16
N GLU A 39 0.16 -8.51 -8.04
CA GLU A 39 0.41 -7.59 -9.16
C GLU A 39 0.76 -6.18 -8.68
N VAL A 40 0.02 -5.66 -7.70
CA VAL A 40 0.28 -4.36 -7.08
C VAL A 40 1.67 -4.35 -6.43
N PHE A 41 1.98 -5.34 -5.59
CA PHE A 41 3.27 -5.42 -4.91
C PHE A 41 4.45 -5.57 -5.87
N ARG A 42 4.29 -6.29 -6.99
CA ARG A 42 5.28 -6.36 -8.05
C ARG A 42 5.55 -4.99 -8.68
N LYS A 43 4.50 -4.20 -8.95
CA LYS A 43 4.63 -2.84 -9.48
C LYS A 43 5.27 -1.90 -8.45
N LEU A 44 4.89 -1.99 -7.18
CA LEU A 44 5.51 -1.23 -6.09
C LEU A 44 7.01 -1.51 -5.97
N GLY A 45 7.42 -2.78 -6.07
CA GLY A 45 8.83 -3.15 -6.07
C GLY A 45 9.64 -2.55 -7.23
N GLN A 46 9.00 -2.23 -8.35
CA GLN A 46 9.63 -1.65 -9.54
C GLN A 46 9.64 -0.11 -9.53
N TYR A 47 8.60 0.52 -8.98
CA TYR A 47 8.39 1.96 -9.09
C TYR A 47 8.80 2.75 -7.85
N CYS A 48 8.79 2.12 -6.67
CA CYS A 48 9.12 2.81 -5.43
C CYS A 48 10.64 2.87 -5.19
N PRO A 49 11.13 3.93 -4.52
CA PRO A 49 12.50 4.01 -4.02
C PRO A 49 12.95 2.81 -3.16
N GLU A 50 14.27 2.60 -3.06
CA GLU A 50 14.87 1.53 -2.25
C GLU A 50 14.61 1.64 -0.74
N HIS A 51 14.19 2.77 -0.21
CA HIS A 51 13.90 2.88 1.22
C HIS A 51 12.43 2.59 1.57
N THR A 52 11.53 2.61 0.58
CA THR A 52 10.09 2.57 0.79
C THR A 52 9.64 1.29 1.50
N ILE A 53 8.73 1.44 2.47
CA ILE A 53 8.06 0.33 3.17
C ILE A 53 6.69 0.08 2.54
N PHE A 54 6.34 -1.19 2.33
CA PHE A 54 5.04 -1.60 1.79
C PHE A 54 4.21 -2.28 2.88
N ALA A 55 3.08 -1.70 3.23
CA ALA A 55 2.14 -2.26 4.18
C ALA A 55 0.90 -2.78 3.45
N THR A 56 0.45 -4.00 3.75
CA THR A 56 -0.85 -4.51 3.27
C THR A 56 -1.90 -4.45 4.37
N ASN A 57 -3.09 -3.99 4.02
CA ASN A 57 -4.28 -4.00 4.86
C ASN A 57 -5.04 -5.34 4.81
N THR A 58 -4.44 -6.41 4.30
CA THR A 58 -5.10 -7.74 4.26
C THR A 58 -5.57 -8.20 5.63
N SER A 59 -6.73 -8.86 5.68
CA SER A 59 -7.31 -9.41 6.91
C SER A 59 -6.94 -10.88 7.12
N THR A 60 -6.74 -11.64 6.03
CA THR A 60 -6.61 -13.11 6.10
C THR A 60 -5.50 -13.70 5.23
N MET A 61 -4.95 -12.93 4.26
CA MET A 61 -3.95 -13.46 3.35
C MET A 61 -2.55 -13.46 3.97
N GLY A 62 -1.74 -14.45 3.58
CA GLY A 62 -0.36 -14.57 4.06
C GLY A 62 0.51 -13.41 3.57
N ILE A 63 0.98 -12.55 4.49
CA ILE A 63 1.86 -11.41 4.19
C ILE A 63 3.14 -11.88 3.49
N THR A 64 3.69 -13.05 3.89
CA THR A 64 4.86 -13.65 3.25
C THR A 64 4.61 -13.97 1.77
N GLU A 65 3.41 -14.41 1.42
CA GLU A 65 3.07 -14.77 0.04
C GLU A 65 2.93 -13.52 -0.84
N ILE A 66 2.31 -12.46 -0.31
CA ILE A 66 2.22 -11.16 -0.95
C ILE A 66 3.62 -10.54 -1.10
N GLY A 67 4.42 -10.56 -0.03
CA GLY A 67 5.72 -9.93 0.04
C GLY A 67 6.73 -10.50 -0.95
N LYS A 68 6.68 -11.81 -1.24
CA LYS A 68 7.52 -12.44 -2.28
C LYS A 68 7.35 -11.81 -3.66
N ALA A 69 6.15 -11.34 -4.00
CA ALA A 69 5.88 -10.73 -5.30
C ALA A 69 6.53 -9.35 -5.48
N SER A 70 6.89 -8.67 -4.38
CA SER A 70 7.52 -7.35 -4.42
C SER A 70 9.00 -7.37 -4.83
N GLY A 71 9.65 -8.53 -4.79
CA GLY A 71 11.11 -8.64 -4.94
C GLY A 71 11.91 -8.10 -3.74
N ARG A 72 11.22 -7.56 -2.73
CA ARG A 72 11.78 -6.81 -1.59
C ARG A 72 11.03 -7.16 -0.31
N SER A 73 10.87 -8.47 -0.07
CA SER A 73 10.01 -9.02 0.98
C SER A 73 10.34 -8.53 2.39
N GLU A 74 11.59 -8.14 2.65
CA GLU A 74 12.07 -7.56 3.89
C GLU A 74 11.50 -6.15 4.16
N LYS A 75 10.93 -5.49 3.14
CA LYS A 75 10.25 -4.20 3.24
C LYS A 75 8.73 -4.32 3.35
N VAL A 76 8.20 -5.54 3.43
CA VAL A 76 6.75 -5.80 3.45
C VAL A 76 6.26 -6.12 4.85
N ILE A 77 5.25 -5.39 5.31
CA ILE A 77 4.62 -5.56 6.63
C ILE A 77 3.10 -5.71 6.51
N GLY A 78 2.49 -6.28 7.54
CA GLY A 78 1.03 -6.22 7.72
C GLY A 78 0.65 -4.98 8.52
N MET A 79 -0.35 -4.23 8.05
CA MET A 79 -0.93 -3.08 8.75
C MET A 79 -2.44 -3.09 8.56
N HIS A 80 -3.13 -3.79 9.46
CA HIS A 80 -4.57 -4.01 9.36
C HIS A 80 -5.35 -2.94 10.13
N PHE A 81 -6.05 -2.08 9.39
CA PHE A 81 -6.99 -1.10 9.91
C PHE A 81 -8.38 -1.71 10.05
N PHE A 82 -9.01 -1.44 11.18
CA PHE A 82 -10.41 -1.80 11.41
C PHE A 82 -11.30 -0.64 10.97
N CYS A 83 -12.20 -0.91 10.02
CA CYS A 83 -13.29 0.02 9.76
C CYS A 83 -14.29 -0.10 10.91
N THR A 84 -14.40 0.94 11.74
CA THR A 84 -15.49 0.99 12.71
C THR A 84 -16.77 1.29 11.94
N THR A 85 -17.75 0.40 12.04
CA THR A 85 -19.10 0.72 11.57
C THR A 85 -19.58 1.90 12.42
N ARG A 86 -19.54 3.12 11.88
CA ARG A 86 -20.48 4.14 12.34
C ARG A 86 -21.85 3.58 11.97
N LYS A 87 -22.60 3.14 12.99
CA LYS A 87 -24.06 3.10 12.87
C LYS A 87 -24.56 4.52 12.62
#